data_AF-A0A558ZL15-F1
#
_entry.id   AF-A0A558ZL15-F1
#
_cell.length_a   1.000
_cell.length_b   1.000
_cell.length_c   1.000
_cell.angle_alpha   90.00
_cell.angle_beta   90.00
_cell.angle_gamma   90.00
#
_symmetry.space_group_name_H-M   'P 1'
#
loop_
_entity.id
_entity.type
_entity.pdbx_description
1 polymer ?
#
loop_
_entity_poly.entity_id
_entity_poly.type
_entity_poly.pdbx_seq_one_letter_code
_entity_poly.pdbx_strand_id
1 'polypeptide(L)'
;LQDATSYFLNFNLDRKSYKFTSKTSDAEKKSTQEAVLNKNFRQAINFAYDRTAYGAQSQGEDGATKILRNLVVPPNFVSINGKDFGEVVASKMVNYGKEWQGINFADAQDPYYNAEKAKAKFAEAKKELQAKGVQFPIHLDMTVDQAAKKGVQEANSMKQSIEAALGAENVVIDIQQLSTEDFDNTSYLAQTAAQKDYDLYNGGWSADYQD
;
A
#
# COMPACT_ATOMS: atom_id res chain seq x y z
N LEU A 1 23.90 1.92 1.59
CA LEU A 1 22.91 3.02 1.51
C LEU A 1 21.70 2.47 0.78
N GLN A 2 20.51 2.94 1.13
CA GLN A 2 19.31 2.62 0.35
C GLN A 2 19.38 3.41 -0.96
N ASP A 3 19.25 2.73 -2.10
CA ASP A 3 19.45 3.32 -3.43
C ASP A 3 18.47 4.48 -3.72
N ALA A 4 18.69 5.23 -4.79
CA ALA A 4 17.83 6.36 -5.20
C ALA A 4 16.44 5.94 -5.72
N THR A 5 15.95 4.76 -5.32
CA THR A 5 14.68 4.18 -5.73
C THR A 5 13.71 4.10 -4.56
N SER A 6 12.44 4.41 -4.81
CA SER A 6 11.39 4.40 -3.81
C SER A 6 10.23 3.57 -4.32
N TYR A 7 9.87 2.52 -3.57
CA TYR A 7 8.74 1.66 -3.86
C TYR A 7 7.61 1.92 -2.86
N PHE A 8 6.38 1.91 -3.34
CA PHE A 8 5.20 2.20 -2.53
C PHE A 8 3.97 1.45 -3.05
N LEU A 9 3.09 1.13 -2.11
CA LEU A 9 1.78 0.56 -2.39
C LEU A 9 0.86 1.67 -2.92
N ASN A 10 0.32 1.46 -4.11
CA ASN A 10 -0.58 2.39 -4.79
C ASN A 10 -2.00 1.86 -4.79
N PHE A 11 -2.96 2.76 -4.58
CA PHE A 11 -4.37 2.50 -4.84
C PHE A 11 -4.72 2.95 -6.25
N ASN A 12 -5.45 2.12 -6.99
CA ASN A 12 -6.08 2.55 -8.23
C ASN A 12 -7.34 3.37 -7.91
N LEU A 13 -7.20 4.70 -7.91
CA LEU A 13 -8.29 5.61 -7.54
C LEU A 13 -9.39 5.74 -8.61
N ASP A 14 -9.16 5.25 -9.83
CA ASP A 14 -10.11 5.34 -10.94
C ASP A 14 -10.12 4.04 -11.76
N ARG A 15 -10.27 2.88 -11.09
CA ARG A 15 -10.21 1.58 -11.74
C ARG A 15 -11.33 1.43 -12.77
N LYS A 16 -10.96 1.06 -14.01
CA LYS A 16 -11.89 0.84 -15.13
C LYS A 16 -11.94 -0.60 -15.63
N SER A 17 -10.85 -1.35 -15.51
CA SER A 17 -10.79 -2.77 -15.92
C SER A 17 -10.98 -3.69 -14.73
N TYR A 18 -11.62 -4.83 -15.00
CA TYR A 18 -11.90 -5.91 -14.06
C TYR A 18 -11.76 -7.27 -14.76
N LYS A 19 -10.81 -7.41 -15.70
CA LYS A 19 -10.48 -8.68 -16.38
C LYS A 19 -9.87 -9.66 -15.37
N PHE A 20 -9.03 -9.16 -14.46
CA PHE A 20 -8.41 -9.94 -13.40
C PHE A 20 -8.96 -9.51 -12.04
N THR A 21 -10.08 -10.10 -11.65
CA THR A 21 -10.77 -9.76 -10.40
C THR A 21 -11.41 -10.96 -9.76
N SER A 22 -11.37 -11.00 -8.42
CA SER A 22 -12.20 -11.92 -7.62
C SER A 22 -13.63 -11.40 -7.44
N LYS A 23 -13.90 -10.13 -7.80
CA LYS A 23 -15.23 -9.52 -7.63
C LYS A 23 -16.22 -10.14 -8.61
N THR A 24 -17.33 -10.62 -8.08
CA THR A 24 -18.36 -11.34 -8.83
C THR A 24 -19.53 -10.47 -9.27
N SER A 25 -19.64 -9.24 -8.72
CA SER A 25 -20.77 -8.36 -8.99
C SER A 25 -20.36 -6.89 -9.14
N ASP A 26 -21.21 -6.11 -9.81
CA ASP A 26 -21.01 -4.65 -9.93
C ASP A 26 -21.19 -3.93 -8.58
N ALA A 27 -21.94 -4.52 -7.65
CA ALA A 27 -22.08 -4.01 -6.30
C ALA A 27 -20.75 -4.10 -5.51
N GLU A 28 -20.00 -5.20 -5.67
CA GLU A 28 -18.66 -5.35 -5.09
C GLU A 28 -17.67 -4.37 -5.73
N LYS A 29 -17.67 -4.22 -7.07
CA LYS A 29 -16.83 -3.23 -7.78
C LYS A 29 -17.07 -1.81 -7.27
N LYS A 30 -18.34 -1.42 -7.14
CA LYS A 30 -18.74 -0.11 -6.61
C LYS A 30 -18.34 0.05 -5.14
N SER A 31 -18.54 -0.98 -4.32
CA SER A 31 -18.16 -0.98 -2.90
C SER A 31 -16.66 -0.81 -2.71
N THR A 32 -15.84 -1.53 -3.48
CA THR A 32 -14.38 -1.38 -3.47
C THR A 32 -13.96 0.00 -3.94
N GLN A 33 -14.54 0.53 -5.02
CA GLN A 33 -14.22 1.87 -5.50
C GLN A 33 -14.53 2.96 -4.44
N GLU A 34 -15.69 2.89 -3.78
CA GLU A 34 -16.05 3.80 -2.69
C GLU A 34 -15.09 3.67 -1.49
N ALA A 35 -14.69 2.45 -1.14
CA ALA A 35 -13.73 2.19 -0.07
C ALA A 35 -12.34 2.73 -0.39
N VAL A 36 -11.83 2.48 -1.60
CA VAL A 36 -10.53 2.98 -2.07
C VAL A 36 -10.49 4.52 -2.07
N LEU A 37 -11.60 5.18 -2.42
CA LEU A 37 -11.70 6.64 -2.37
C LEU A 37 -11.79 7.22 -0.94
N ASN A 38 -12.17 6.40 0.06
CA ASN A 38 -12.23 6.82 1.45
C ASN A 38 -10.83 6.96 2.08
N LYS A 39 -10.52 8.16 2.62
CA LYS A 39 -9.21 8.45 3.22
C LYS A 39 -8.91 7.58 4.44
N ASN A 40 -9.89 7.39 5.32
CA ASN A 40 -9.73 6.58 6.54
C ASN A 40 -9.49 5.11 6.20
N PHE A 41 -10.13 4.60 5.14
CA PHE A 41 -9.89 3.25 4.63
C PHE A 41 -8.44 3.10 4.13
N ARG A 42 -7.94 4.03 3.31
CA ARG A 42 -6.55 4.01 2.84
C ARG A 42 -5.55 4.11 4.00
N GLN A 43 -5.82 4.95 5.01
CA GLN A 43 -5.00 5.01 6.23
C GLN A 43 -5.03 3.69 7.02
N ALA A 44 -6.19 3.04 7.12
CA ALA A 44 -6.32 1.76 7.79
C ALA A 44 -5.46 0.68 7.13
N ILE A 45 -5.52 0.55 5.80
CA ILE A 45 -4.66 -0.36 5.04
C ILE A 45 -3.18 -0.03 5.25
N ASN A 46 -2.80 1.26 5.21
CA ASN A 46 -1.42 1.69 5.41
C ASN A 46 -0.85 1.29 6.78
N PHE A 47 -1.67 1.41 7.83
CA PHE A 47 -1.30 1.02 9.20
C PHE A 47 -1.41 -0.50 9.43
N ALA A 48 -2.23 -1.21 8.64
CA ALA A 48 -2.40 -2.66 8.73
C ALA A 48 -1.27 -3.44 8.04
N TYR A 49 -0.58 -2.81 7.09
CA TYR A 49 0.50 -3.43 6.31
C TYR A 49 1.81 -3.47 7.10
N ASP A 50 2.22 -4.68 7.48
CA ASP A 50 3.53 -4.96 8.08
C ASP A 50 4.61 -5.04 6.99
N ARG A 51 5.35 -3.95 6.83
CA ARG A 51 6.42 -3.85 5.82
C ARG A 51 7.67 -4.58 6.27
N THR A 52 7.87 -4.76 7.57
CA THR A 52 8.99 -5.55 8.09
C THR A 52 8.80 -7.02 7.73
N ALA A 53 7.62 -7.59 8.00
CA ALA A 53 7.29 -8.97 7.60
C ALA A 53 7.37 -9.16 6.08
N TYR A 54 6.92 -8.17 5.31
CA TYR A 54 7.08 -8.13 3.86
C TYR A 54 8.56 -8.17 3.45
N GLY A 55 9.39 -7.29 4.01
CA GLY A 55 10.82 -7.22 3.67
C GLY A 55 11.58 -8.50 4.06
N ALA A 56 11.15 -9.17 5.12
CA ALA A 56 11.70 -10.46 5.52
C ALA A 56 11.54 -11.55 4.44
N GLN A 57 10.50 -11.47 3.59
CA GLN A 57 10.30 -12.44 2.52
C GLN A 57 11.41 -12.45 1.47
N SER A 58 12.11 -11.33 1.29
CA SER A 58 13.20 -11.23 0.30
C SER A 58 14.58 -11.00 0.90
N GLN A 59 14.67 -10.43 2.10
CA GLN A 59 15.95 -10.10 2.75
C GLN A 59 16.28 -11.01 3.94
N GLY A 60 15.36 -11.90 4.34
CA GLY A 60 15.43 -12.59 5.62
C GLY A 60 15.15 -11.64 6.80
N GLU A 61 14.98 -12.20 8.00
CA GLU A 61 14.62 -11.43 9.20
C GLU A 61 15.67 -10.34 9.53
N ASP A 62 16.96 -10.67 9.46
CA ASP A 62 18.06 -9.74 9.75
C ASP A 62 18.12 -8.55 8.77
N GLY A 63 17.68 -8.79 7.52
CA GLY A 63 17.67 -7.80 6.44
C GLY A 63 16.34 -7.07 6.27
N ALA A 64 15.28 -7.51 6.95
CA ALA A 64 13.89 -7.13 6.70
C ALA A 64 13.67 -5.62 6.68
N THR A 65 14.26 -4.91 7.65
CA THR A 65 14.10 -3.46 7.75
C THR A 65 15.02 -2.70 6.80
N LYS A 66 16.12 -3.28 6.32
CA LYS A 66 17.15 -2.56 5.56
C LYS A 66 16.66 -1.97 4.23
N ILE A 67 15.54 -2.49 3.72
CA ILE A 67 14.90 -2.03 2.48
C ILE A 67 13.73 -1.07 2.71
N LEU A 68 13.44 -0.68 3.96
CA LEU A 68 12.30 0.16 4.30
C LEU A 68 12.65 1.64 4.19
N ARG A 69 11.95 2.32 3.28
CA ARG A 69 11.98 3.78 3.10
C ARG A 69 10.59 4.34 3.39
N ASN A 70 10.56 5.45 4.12
CA ASN A 70 9.32 6.00 4.64
C ASN A 70 8.85 7.28 3.94
N LEU A 71 9.66 7.83 3.02
CA LEU A 71 9.36 9.02 2.24
C LEU A 71 9.70 8.78 0.77
N VAL A 72 9.06 9.51 -0.15
CA VAL A 72 9.31 9.36 -1.60
C VAL A 72 10.76 9.72 -1.94
N VAL A 73 11.34 10.70 -1.25
CA VAL A 73 12.77 11.05 -1.33
C VAL A 73 13.48 10.56 -0.08
N PRO A 74 14.80 10.25 -0.15
CA PRO A 74 15.57 9.87 1.04
C PRO A 74 15.39 10.87 2.19
N PRO A 75 15.21 10.41 3.44
CA PRO A 75 14.97 11.30 4.57
C PRO A 75 16.14 12.25 4.85
N ASN A 76 17.35 11.89 4.42
CA ASN A 76 18.58 12.68 4.54
C ASN A 76 19.00 13.37 3.23
N PHE A 77 18.10 13.44 2.22
CA PHE A 77 18.42 14.02 0.91
C PHE A 77 18.87 15.48 0.97
N VAL A 78 18.31 16.25 1.89
CA VAL A 78 18.67 17.65 2.13
C VAL A 78 18.58 17.96 3.62
N SER A 79 19.43 18.87 4.10
CA SER A 79 19.34 19.43 5.46
C SER A 79 18.73 20.83 5.43
N ILE A 80 17.84 21.11 6.37
CA ILE A 80 17.18 22.41 6.56
C ILE A 80 17.46 22.85 7.99
N ASN A 81 18.27 23.90 8.15
CA ASN A 81 18.67 24.43 9.46
C ASN A 81 19.26 23.36 10.40
N GLY A 82 20.08 22.45 9.86
CA GLY A 82 20.75 21.40 10.63
C GLY A 82 19.86 20.19 10.98
N LYS A 83 18.66 20.10 10.40
CA LYS A 83 17.78 18.93 10.50
C LYS A 83 17.64 18.25 9.16
N ASP A 84 17.57 16.93 9.16
CA ASP A 84 17.32 16.16 7.95
C ASP A 84 15.88 16.42 7.45
N PHE A 85 15.67 16.30 6.14
CA PHE A 85 14.37 16.47 5.51
C PHE A 85 13.28 15.65 6.21
N GLY A 86 13.56 14.40 6.54
CA GLY A 86 12.64 13.51 7.25
C GLY A 86 12.21 14.02 8.63
N GLU A 87 13.12 14.65 9.39
CA GLU A 87 12.81 15.25 10.69
C GLU A 87 11.89 16.46 10.54
N VAL A 88 12.14 17.29 9.52
CA VAL A 88 11.29 18.43 9.21
C VAL A 88 9.89 17.97 8.81
N VAL A 89 9.77 16.93 7.98
CA VAL A 89 8.48 16.34 7.61
C VAL A 89 7.76 15.78 8.83
N ALA A 90 8.43 14.99 9.68
CA ALA A 90 7.86 14.45 10.92
C ALA A 90 7.28 15.56 11.82
N SER A 91 8.00 16.66 11.98
CA SER A 91 7.54 17.81 12.79
C SER A 91 6.28 18.49 12.25
N LYS A 92 6.00 18.38 10.94
CA LYS A 92 4.82 18.96 10.29
C LYS A 92 3.64 17.99 10.22
N MET A 93 3.89 16.68 10.24
CA MET A 93 2.86 15.67 10.09
C MET A 93 1.81 15.69 11.22
N VAL A 94 2.17 16.17 12.40
CA VAL A 94 1.23 16.37 13.53
C VAL A 94 0.04 17.28 13.18
N ASN A 95 0.21 18.20 12.22
CA ASN A 95 -0.85 19.08 11.76
C ASN A 95 -1.92 18.34 10.91
N TYR A 96 -1.63 17.11 10.49
CA TYR A 96 -2.54 16.29 9.67
C TYR A 96 -3.31 15.23 10.48
N GLY A 97 -3.13 15.21 11.81
CA GLY A 97 -3.84 14.32 12.72
C GLY A 97 -2.95 13.73 13.82
N LYS A 98 -3.56 13.42 14.97
CA LYS A 98 -2.87 12.83 16.13
C LYS A 98 -2.27 11.45 15.83
N GLU A 99 -2.81 10.74 14.85
CA GLU A 99 -2.29 9.44 14.40
C GLU A 99 -0.85 9.52 13.90
N TRP A 100 -0.38 10.71 13.52
CA TRP A 100 0.99 10.96 13.02
C TRP A 100 1.96 11.43 14.10
N GLN A 101 1.51 11.59 15.34
CA GLN A 101 2.37 12.04 16.43
C GLN A 101 3.49 11.02 16.70
N GLY A 102 4.72 11.52 16.81
CA GLY A 102 5.90 10.71 17.10
C GLY A 102 6.37 9.82 15.96
N ILE A 103 5.86 10.03 14.74
CA ILE A 103 6.31 9.26 13.57
C ILE A 103 7.78 9.57 13.26
N ASN A 104 8.58 8.52 13.03
CA ASN A 104 9.96 8.65 12.62
C ASN A 104 10.08 8.25 11.15
N PHE A 105 10.65 9.13 10.32
CA PHE A 105 10.79 8.90 8.87
C PHE A 105 12.19 8.53 8.41
N ALA A 106 13.15 8.36 9.32
CA ALA A 106 14.42 7.74 8.99
C ALA A 106 14.23 6.40 8.25
N ASP A 107 15.22 6.01 7.45
CA ASP A 107 15.21 4.71 6.77
C ASP A 107 15.37 3.57 7.80
N ALA A 108 15.08 2.35 7.36
CA ALA A 108 15.23 1.12 8.12
C ALA A 108 14.35 0.95 9.36
N GLN A 109 13.13 1.49 9.29
CA GLN A 109 12.08 1.31 10.29
C GLN A 109 10.72 1.26 9.60
N ASP A 110 9.74 0.63 10.26
CA ASP A 110 8.33 0.63 9.84
C ASP A 110 7.50 1.47 10.80
N PRO A 111 7.47 2.80 10.63
CA PRO A 111 6.78 3.71 11.54
C PRO A 111 5.26 3.72 11.29
N TYR A 112 4.81 3.06 10.21
CA TYR A 112 3.42 3.03 9.80
C TYR A 112 2.70 1.84 10.40
N TYR A 113 3.29 0.64 10.39
CA TYR A 113 2.61 -0.54 10.88
C TYR A 113 2.18 -0.40 12.35
N ASN A 114 0.87 -0.41 12.57
CA ASN A 114 0.24 -0.31 13.87
C ASN A 114 -1.21 -0.82 13.79
N ALA A 115 -1.43 -2.06 14.24
CA ALA A 115 -2.74 -2.70 14.16
C ALA A 115 -3.84 -1.95 14.93
N GLU A 116 -3.52 -1.25 16.02
CA GLU A 116 -4.50 -0.47 16.78
C GLU A 116 -4.97 0.77 16.00
N LYS A 117 -4.03 1.52 15.41
CA LYS A 117 -4.34 2.66 14.52
C LYS A 117 -5.09 2.19 13.29
N ALA A 118 -4.73 1.02 12.73
CA ALA A 118 -5.43 0.42 11.61
C ALA A 118 -6.91 0.15 11.93
N LYS A 119 -7.19 -0.51 13.05
CA LYS A 119 -8.56 -0.79 13.53
C LYS A 119 -9.35 0.49 13.80
N ALA A 120 -8.73 1.49 14.44
CA ALA A 120 -9.37 2.77 14.72
C ALA A 120 -9.80 3.50 13.44
N LYS A 121 -8.88 3.61 12.46
CA LYS A 121 -9.17 4.22 11.16
C LYS A 121 -10.17 3.42 10.35
N PHE A 122 -10.11 2.09 10.42
CA PHE A 122 -11.09 1.24 9.76
C PHE A 122 -12.49 1.41 10.36
N ALA A 123 -12.62 1.58 11.68
CA ALA A 123 -13.92 1.83 12.30
C ALA A 123 -14.56 3.15 11.83
N GLU A 124 -13.76 4.22 11.72
CA GLU A 124 -14.18 5.49 11.11
C GLU A 124 -14.63 5.28 9.65
N ALA A 125 -13.80 4.62 8.84
CA ALA A 125 -14.09 4.33 7.44
C ALA A 125 -15.35 3.48 7.28
N LYS A 126 -15.50 2.41 8.06
CA LYS A 126 -16.63 1.48 7.99
C LYS A 126 -17.94 2.19 8.24
N LYS A 127 -18.00 3.09 9.23
CA LYS A 127 -19.18 3.92 9.48
C LYS A 127 -19.52 4.81 8.28
N GLU A 128 -18.53 5.51 7.72
CA GLU A 128 -18.70 6.38 6.55
C GLU A 128 -19.14 5.60 5.30
N LEU A 129 -18.59 4.41 5.10
CA LEU A 129 -18.87 3.54 3.96
C LEU A 129 -20.25 2.89 4.08
N GLN A 130 -20.62 2.38 5.25
CA GLN A 130 -21.97 1.84 5.50
C GLN A 130 -23.05 2.90 5.30
N ALA A 131 -22.79 4.16 5.67
CA ALA A 131 -23.71 5.27 5.41
C ALA A 131 -23.92 5.52 3.90
N LYS A 132 -23.00 5.07 3.04
CA LYS A 132 -23.11 5.11 1.57
C LYS A 132 -23.64 3.81 0.96
N GLY A 133 -24.02 2.83 1.78
CA GLY A 133 -24.53 1.52 1.33
C GLY A 133 -23.45 0.57 0.83
N VAL A 134 -22.18 0.79 1.19
CA VAL A 134 -21.07 -0.10 0.84
C VAL A 134 -21.22 -1.46 1.52
N GLN A 135 -20.99 -2.52 0.75
CA GLN A 135 -21.04 -3.91 1.22
C GLN A 135 -19.66 -4.38 1.66
N PHE A 136 -19.62 -5.24 2.68
CA PHE A 136 -18.41 -5.86 3.21
C PHE A 136 -18.50 -7.39 3.01
N PRO A 137 -17.37 -8.10 2.85
CA PRO A 137 -16.00 -7.58 2.88
C PRO A 137 -15.63 -6.74 1.63
N ILE A 138 -14.68 -5.82 1.80
CA ILE A 138 -14.06 -5.10 0.68
C ILE A 138 -12.98 -5.99 0.08
N HIS A 139 -13.20 -6.45 -1.14
CA HIS A 139 -12.23 -7.20 -1.94
C HIS A 139 -11.27 -6.23 -2.64
N LEU A 140 -9.96 -6.40 -2.44
CA LEU A 140 -8.89 -5.64 -3.08
C LEU A 140 -8.02 -6.58 -3.91
N ASP A 141 -8.08 -6.47 -5.23
CA ASP A 141 -7.23 -7.23 -6.14
C ASP A 141 -5.83 -6.62 -6.19
N MET A 142 -4.82 -7.45 -5.91
CA MET A 142 -3.42 -7.15 -6.16
C MET A 142 -2.90 -8.14 -7.20
N THR A 143 -2.41 -7.63 -8.32
CA THR A 143 -1.78 -8.47 -9.35
C THR A 143 -0.33 -8.75 -9.00
N VAL A 144 0.14 -9.94 -9.35
CA VAL A 144 1.56 -10.34 -9.25
C VAL A 144 1.94 -11.17 -10.46
N ASP A 145 3.20 -11.06 -10.90
CA ASP A 145 3.77 -12.01 -11.86
C ASP A 145 3.97 -13.37 -11.18
N GLN A 146 3.27 -14.40 -11.66
CA GLN A 146 3.35 -15.76 -11.12
C GLN A 146 4.75 -16.38 -11.26
N ALA A 147 5.56 -15.92 -12.22
CA ALA A 147 6.94 -16.37 -12.39
C ALA A 147 7.87 -15.75 -11.33
N ALA A 148 7.51 -14.58 -10.77
CA ALA A 148 8.28 -13.86 -9.78
C ALA A 148 7.98 -14.36 -8.35
N LYS A 149 8.55 -15.52 -7.98
CA LYS A 149 8.35 -16.15 -6.65
C LYS A 149 8.50 -15.20 -5.47
N LYS A 150 9.51 -14.32 -5.52
CA LYS A 150 9.72 -13.26 -4.51
C LYS A 150 8.48 -12.37 -4.36
N GLY A 151 7.98 -11.83 -5.47
CA GLY A 151 6.80 -10.95 -5.47
C GLY A 151 5.54 -11.64 -4.97
N VAL A 152 5.38 -12.94 -5.29
CA VAL A 152 4.27 -13.75 -4.77
C VAL A 152 4.35 -13.90 -3.25
N GLN A 153 5.53 -14.20 -2.69
CA GLN A 153 5.71 -14.32 -1.23
C GLN A 153 5.48 -13.00 -0.51
N GLU A 154 6.04 -11.92 -1.05
CA GLU A 154 5.87 -10.55 -0.58
C GLU A 154 4.38 -10.13 -0.54
N ALA A 155 3.63 -10.37 -1.62
CA ALA A 155 2.19 -10.08 -1.69
C ALA A 155 1.36 -10.91 -0.70
N ASN A 156 1.72 -12.19 -0.50
CA ASN A 156 1.08 -13.03 0.52
C ASN A 156 1.35 -12.53 1.94
N SER A 157 2.57 -12.06 2.24
CA SER A 157 2.88 -11.45 3.54
C SER A 157 2.08 -10.16 3.77
N MET A 158 1.93 -9.32 2.74
CA MET A 158 1.07 -8.13 2.81
C MET A 158 -0.38 -8.51 3.11
N LYS A 159 -0.94 -9.46 2.35
CA LYS A 159 -2.30 -10.01 2.58
C LYS A 159 -2.47 -10.46 4.03
N GLN A 160 -1.57 -11.31 4.53
CA GLN A 160 -1.66 -11.85 5.88
C GLN A 160 -1.69 -10.75 6.94
N SER A 161 -0.79 -9.76 6.85
CA SER A 161 -0.75 -8.66 7.82
C SER A 161 -2.03 -7.82 7.82
N ILE A 162 -2.54 -7.45 6.64
CA ILE A 162 -3.75 -6.63 6.50
C ILE A 162 -4.98 -7.37 7.01
N GLU A 163 -5.18 -8.62 6.59
CA GLU A 163 -6.34 -9.43 6.97
C GLU A 163 -6.31 -9.79 8.46
N ALA A 164 -5.13 -10.03 9.04
CA ALA A 164 -5.01 -10.24 10.49
C ALA A 164 -5.34 -8.99 11.30
N ALA A 165 -4.94 -7.81 10.83
CA ALA A 165 -5.18 -6.55 11.53
C ALA A 165 -6.65 -6.08 11.41
N LEU A 166 -7.26 -6.23 10.24
CA LEU A 166 -8.59 -5.68 9.92
C LEU A 166 -9.73 -6.71 9.97
N GLY A 167 -9.42 -8.01 9.89
CA GLY A 167 -10.40 -9.09 9.82
C GLY A 167 -10.86 -9.38 8.38
N ALA A 168 -10.87 -10.64 7.97
CA ALA A 168 -11.28 -11.08 6.63
C ALA A 168 -12.78 -10.85 6.36
N GLU A 169 -13.60 -10.71 7.40
CA GLU A 169 -15.00 -10.28 7.28
C GLU A 169 -15.14 -8.81 6.86
N ASN A 170 -14.05 -8.05 6.92
CA ASN A 170 -14.01 -6.63 6.63
C ASN A 170 -13.22 -6.34 5.34
N VAL A 171 -12.02 -6.90 5.20
CA VAL A 171 -11.14 -6.66 4.05
C VAL A 171 -10.53 -7.98 3.62
N VAL A 172 -10.57 -8.25 2.32
CA VAL A 172 -9.93 -9.41 1.69
C VAL A 172 -8.97 -8.90 0.61
N ILE A 173 -7.72 -9.33 0.66
CA ILE A 173 -6.73 -9.08 -0.39
C ILE A 173 -6.71 -10.28 -1.33
N ASP A 174 -7.16 -10.08 -2.56
CA ASP A 174 -7.19 -11.09 -3.60
C ASP A 174 -5.91 -11.02 -4.44
N ILE A 175 -5.05 -12.04 -4.32
CA ILE A 175 -3.80 -12.10 -5.11
C ILE A 175 -4.10 -12.73 -6.46
N GLN A 176 -4.06 -11.89 -7.51
CA GLN A 176 -4.24 -12.29 -8.90
C GLN A 176 -2.87 -12.66 -9.49
N GLN A 177 -2.58 -13.97 -9.58
CA GLN A 177 -1.35 -14.46 -10.19
C GLN A 177 -1.50 -14.48 -11.72
N LEU A 178 -0.72 -13.65 -12.40
CA LEU A 178 -0.80 -13.43 -13.85
C LEU A 178 0.45 -13.96 -14.56
N SER A 179 0.34 -14.18 -15.87
CA SER A 179 1.52 -14.31 -16.72
C SER A 179 2.36 -13.03 -16.68
N THR A 180 3.67 -13.10 -16.93
CA THR A 180 4.53 -11.91 -17.00
C THR A 180 3.99 -10.88 -18.01
N GLU A 181 3.52 -11.33 -19.17
CA GLU A 181 2.94 -10.47 -20.19
C GLU A 181 1.66 -9.75 -19.71
N ASP A 182 0.71 -10.48 -19.10
CA ASP A 182 -0.52 -9.88 -18.58
C ASP A 182 -0.20 -8.94 -17.40
N PHE A 183 0.71 -9.30 -16.51
CA PHE A 183 1.14 -8.47 -15.39
C PHE A 183 1.72 -7.14 -15.88
N ASP A 184 2.67 -7.17 -16.82
CA ASP A 184 3.32 -5.96 -17.33
C ASP A 184 2.33 -5.07 -18.09
N ASN A 185 1.51 -5.65 -18.97
CA ASN A 185 0.53 -4.91 -19.77
C ASN A 185 -0.59 -4.27 -18.94
N THR A 186 -0.92 -4.86 -17.79
CA THR A 186 -1.94 -4.31 -16.87
C THR A 186 -1.36 -3.46 -15.75
N SER A 187 -0.04 -3.31 -15.67
CA SER A 187 0.62 -2.54 -14.62
C SER A 187 1.68 -1.56 -15.14
N TYR A 188 2.94 -1.98 -15.24
CA TYR A 188 4.09 -1.14 -15.56
C TYR A 188 4.02 -0.56 -16.99
N LEU A 189 3.59 -1.35 -17.97
CA LEU A 189 3.47 -0.93 -19.38
C LEU A 189 2.13 -0.29 -19.71
N ALA A 190 1.19 -0.22 -18.75
CA ALA A 190 -0.13 0.36 -18.98
C ALA A 190 -0.02 1.88 -19.20
N GLN A 191 -0.44 2.35 -20.39
CA GLN A 191 -0.39 3.77 -20.79
C GLN A 191 -1.66 4.54 -20.48
N THR A 192 -2.75 3.84 -20.13
CA THR A 192 -4.06 4.44 -19.85
C THR A 192 -4.65 3.85 -18.58
N ALA A 193 -5.56 4.61 -17.94
CA ALA A 193 -6.30 4.11 -16.77
C ALA A 193 -7.12 2.86 -17.09
N ALA A 194 -7.60 2.72 -18.34
CA ALA A 194 -8.36 1.55 -18.78
C ALA A 194 -7.54 0.26 -18.86
N GLN A 195 -6.22 0.36 -19.00
CA GLN A 195 -5.32 -0.80 -19.00
C GLN A 195 -4.93 -1.24 -17.58
N LYS A 196 -5.00 -0.35 -16.59
CA LYS A 196 -4.63 -0.65 -15.20
C LYS A 196 -5.70 -1.51 -14.54
N ASP A 197 -5.38 -2.78 -14.29
CA ASP A 197 -6.32 -3.80 -13.78
C ASP A 197 -5.91 -4.37 -12.42
N TYR A 198 -6.05 -3.54 -11.39
CA TYR A 198 -5.78 -3.85 -9.99
C TYR A 198 -6.45 -2.80 -9.12
N ASP A 199 -6.71 -3.13 -7.84
CA ASP A 199 -7.01 -2.13 -6.81
C ASP A 199 -5.73 -1.68 -6.11
N LEU A 200 -4.80 -2.61 -5.91
CA LEU A 200 -3.51 -2.40 -5.26
C LEU A 200 -2.36 -2.79 -6.19
N TYR A 201 -1.35 -1.93 -6.28
CA TYR A 201 -0.13 -2.22 -7.02
C TYR A 201 1.09 -1.74 -6.24
N ASN A 202 2.08 -2.62 -6.10
CA ASN A 202 3.39 -2.23 -5.61
C ASN A 202 4.24 -1.78 -6.81
N GLY A 203 4.46 -0.48 -6.90
CA GLY A 203 5.24 0.16 -7.95
C GLY A 203 6.33 1.02 -7.35
N GLY A 204 7.36 1.30 -8.14
CA GLY A 204 8.45 2.15 -7.70
C GLY A 204 8.76 3.24 -8.70
N TRP A 205 9.50 4.22 -8.21
CA TRP A 205 10.18 5.21 -9.03
C TRP A 205 11.67 5.11 -8.74
N SER A 206 12.46 5.18 -9.80
CA SER A 206 13.90 5.37 -9.75
C SER A 206 14.21 6.62 -10.54
N ALA A 207 15.03 7.51 -9.97
CA ALA A 207 15.51 8.66 -10.73
C ALA A 207 16.24 8.17 -11.97
N ASP A 208 15.70 8.46 -13.15
CA ASP A 208 16.52 8.46 -14.35
C ASP A 208 17.11 9.87 -14.52
N TYR A 209 18.29 9.98 -15.14
CA TYR A 209 18.97 11.28 -15.28
C TYR A 209 18.22 12.27 -16.20
N GLN A 210 17.04 11.91 -16.72
CA GLN A 210 16.22 12.71 -17.64
C GLN A 210 14.94 13.27 -16.99
N ASP A 211 14.73 13.03 -15.69
CA ASP A 211 13.61 13.54 -14.88
C ASP A 211 13.85 14.96 -14.33
#